data_AF-A0A1D2W6H6-F1
#
_entry.id   AF-A0A1D2W6H6-F1
#
_cell.length_a   1.000
_cell.length_b   1.000
_cell.length_c   1.000
_cell.angle_alpha   90.00
_cell.angle_beta   90.00
_cell.angle_gamma   90.00
#
_symmetry.space_group_name_H-M   'P 1'
#
loop_
_entity.id
_entity.type
_entity.pdbx_description
1 polymer ?
#
loop_
_entity_poly.entity_id
_entity_poly.type
_entity_poly.pdbx_seq_one_letter_code
_entity_poly.pdbx_strand_id
1 'polypeptide(L)'
;MNYCDRENFNKTIKTVSDFENRTDINSIAFVDTSPVTLDEAVSFEKSFNENITIEINILNQYKNQTSNKTYQEYVDIEVNRLIYEKRSAELTLEICDLWKKAKTGELNPYDALSKVKEINNQSTEVNNKVNTEKINAINYLEKHPNLNKTLTDLGIDEDFNTYELDGGGPNISKFNIYY
;
A
#
# COMPACT_ATOMS: atom_id res chain seq x y z
N MET A 1 30.37 -0.88 -8.29
CA MET A 1 28.94 -0.86 -8.67
C MET A 1 28.88 -0.65 -10.17
N ASN A 2 28.26 -1.55 -10.93
CA ASN A 2 28.16 -1.39 -12.39
C ASN A 2 27.24 -0.19 -12.68
N TYR A 3 27.69 0.78 -13.48
CA TYR A 3 26.98 2.05 -13.69
C TYR A 3 25.53 1.83 -14.15
N CYS A 4 25.33 0.84 -15.02
CA CYS A 4 24.03 0.42 -15.54
C CYS A 4 23.07 -0.08 -14.46
N ASP A 5 23.57 -0.75 -13.42
CA ASP A 5 22.74 -1.34 -12.36
C ASP A 5 22.19 -0.27 -11.40
N ARG A 6 23.01 0.76 -11.10
CA ARG A 6 22.58 1.93 -10.33
C ARG A 6 21.58 2.78 -11.10
N GLU A 7 21.79 3.00 -12.39
CA GLU A 7 20.85 3.77 -13.22
C GLU A 7 19.49 3.07 -13.32
N ASN A 8 19.51 1.74 -13.54
CA ASN A 8 18.29 0.93 -13.57
C ASN A 8 17.57 0.90 -12.22
N PHE A 9 18.32 0.82 -11.10
CA PHE A 9 17.75 0.95 -9.76
C PHE A 9 17.03 2.29 -9.60
N ASN A 10 17.75 3.40 -9.82
CA ASN A 10 17.23 4.75 -9.65
C ASN A 10 15.96 4.98 -10.47
N LYS A 11 15.97 4.57 -11.74
CA LYS A 11 14.81 4.68 -12.63
C LYS A 11 13.63 3.85 -12.13
N THR A 12 13.87 2.62 -11.69
CA THR A 12 12.82 1.72 -11.20
C THR A 12 12.17 2.29 -9.95
N ILE A 13 12.97 2.60 -8.94
CA ILE A 13 12.51 3.10 -7.64
C ILE A 13 11.81 4.46 -7.79
N LYS A 14 12.30 5.35 -8.66
CA LYS A 14 11.59 6.60 -8.96
C LYS A 14 10.26 6.37 -9.65
N THR A 15 10.19 5.42 -10.60
CA THR A 15 8.94 5.08 -11.30
C THR A 15 7.88 4.55 -10.33
N VAL A 16 8.27 3.66 -9.41
CA VAL A 16 7.38 3.11 -8.39
C VAL A 16 6.95 4.21 -7.43
N SER A 17 7.88 5.01 -6.89
CA SER A 17 7.59 6.16 -6.03
C SER A 17 6.61 7.15 -6.65
N ASP A 18 6.82 7.54 -7.91
CA ASP A 18 5.93 8.49 -8.61
C ASP A 18 4.55 7.90 -8.88
N PHE A 19 4.46 6.58 -9.00
CA PHE A 19 3.20 5.88 -9.17
C PHE A 19 2.45 5.78 -7.84
N GLU A 20 3.12 5.38 -6.77
CA GLU A 20 2.58 5.33 -5.40
C GLU A 20 2.06 6.69 -4.94
N ASN A 21 2.86 7.76 -5.07
CA ASN A 21 2.44 9.11 -4.70
C ASN A 21 1.15 9.56 -5.43
N ARG A 22 0.95 9.15 -6.69
CA ARG A 22 -0.31 9.42 -7.41
C ARG A 22 -1.47 8.60 -6.86
N THR A 23 -1.24 7.33 -6.53
CA THR A 23 -2.22 6.45 -5.89
C THR A 23 -2.65 7.00 -4.52
N ASP A 24 -1.71 7.51 -3.72
CA ASP A 24 -1.96 8.11 -2.41
C ASP A 24 -2.74 9.42 -2.50
N ILE A 25 -2.37 10.32 -3.42
CA ILE A 25 -3.13 11.55 -3.68
C ILE A 25 -4.59 11.23 -4.07
N ASN A 26 -4.80 10.21 -4.92
CA ASN A 26 -6.14 9.78 -5.30
C ASN A 26 -6.90 9.19 -4.11
N SER A 27 -6.21 8.47 -3.20
CA SER A 27 -6.79 7.93 -1.98
C SER A 27 -7.26 9.02 -1.02
N ILE A 28 -6.42 10.05 -0.81
CA ILE A 28 -6.78 11.23 -0.01
C ILE A 28 -7.99 11.94 -0.62
N ALA A 29 -7.94 12.21 -1.93
CA ALA A 29 -9.05 12.86 -2.62
C ALA A 29 -10.36 12.06 -2.52
N PHE A 30 -10.29 10.73 -2.61
CA PHE A 30 -11.47 9.87 -2.46
C PHE A 30 -12.04 9.93 -1.04
N VAL A 31 -11.19 9.89 -0.01
CA VAL A 31 -11.61 10.07 1.39
C VAL A 31 -12.31 11.42 1.58
N ASP A 32 -11.77 12.49 1.01
CA ASP A 32 -12.32 13.85 1.10
C ASP A 32 -13.67 14.00 0.38
N THR A 33 -13.99 13.12 -0.58
CA THR A 33 -15.30 13.09 -1.25
C THR A 33 -16.42 12.43 -0.43
N SER A 34 -16.13 11.99 0.80
CA SER A 34 -17.12 11.37 1.67
C SER A 34 -18.35 12.26 1.93
N PRO A 35 -19.57 11.71 1.92
CA PRO A 35 -19.87 10.28 1.79
C PRO A 35 -19.86 9.73 0.36
N VAL A 36 -19.52 8.46 0.24
CA VAL A 36 -19.50 7.69 -1.02
C VAL A 36 -20.47 6.52 -0.96
N THR A 37 -20.95 6.06 -2.11
CA THR A 37 -21.74 4.83 -2.25
C THR A 37 -20.87 3.59 -2.12
N LEU A 38 -21.49 2.45 -1.81
CA LEU A 38 -20.80 1.16 -1.73
C LEU A 38 -20.14 0.76 -3.06
N ASP A 39 -20.79 1.01 -4.20
CA ASP A 39 -20.22 0.66 -5.50
C ASP A 39 -19.03 1.58 -5.87
N GLU A 40 -19.06 2.87 -5.48
CA GLU A 40 -17.91 3.78 -5.61
C GLU A 40 -16.73 3.31 -4.75
N ALA A 41 -16.98 2.94 -3.48
CA ALA A 41 -15.94 2.38 -2.60
C ALA A 41 -15.32 1.10 -3.18
N VAL A 42 -16.14 0.17 -3.67
CA VAL A 42 -15.65 -1.07 -4.32
C VAL A 42 -14.83 -0.77 -5.57
N SER A 43 -15.27 0.18 -6.40
CA SER A 43 -14.54 0.56 -7.61
C SER A 43 -13.20 1.18 -7.29
N PHE A 44 -13.15 2.07 -6.29
CA PHE A 44 -11.93 2.70 -5.82
C PHE A 44 -10.94 1.65 -5.28
N GLU A 45 -11.37 0.81 -4.34
CA GLU A 45 -10.51 -0.20 -3.70
C GLU A 45 -9.96 -1.24 -4.69
N LYS A 46 -10.74 -1.61 -5.72
CA LYS A 46 -10.25 -2.46 -6.82
C LYS A 46 -9.13 -1.77 -7.60
N SER A 47 -9.33 -0.52 -7.99
CA SER A 47 -8.31 0.25 -8.71
C SER A 47 -7.06 0.46 -7.86
N PHE A 48 -7.22 0.72 -6.56
CA PHE A 48 -6.12 0.87 -5.62
C PHE A 48 -5.30 -0.43 -5.50
N ASN A 49 -5.96 -1.58 -5.38
CA ASN A 49 -5.32 -2.89 -5.35
C ASN A 49 -4.58 -3.24 -6.66
N GLU A 50 -5.18 -2.91 -7.80
CA GLU A 50 -4.55 -3.08 -9.13
C GLU A 50 -3.28 -2.24 -9.25
N ASN A 51 -3.30 -1.00 -8.76
CA ASN A 51 -2.14 -0.12 -8.73
C ASN A 51 -1.00 -0.73 -7.89
N ILE A 52 -1.27 -1.15 -6.65
CA ILE A 52 -0.25 -1.80 -5.81
C ILE A 52 0.31 -3.07 -6.49
N THR A 53 -0.54 -3.82 -7.19
CA THR A 53 -0.10 -5.00 -7.94
C THR A 53 0.89 -4.65 -9.07
N ILE A 54 0.69 -3.52 -9.76
CA ILE A 54 1.63 -3.03 -10.78
C ILE A 54 2.97 -2.67 -10.15
N GLU A 55 2.97 -1.98 -9.00
CA GLU A 55 4.17 -1.59 -8.26
C GLU A 55 5.01 -2.82 -7.86
N ILE A 56 4.35 -3.81 -7.24
CA ILE A 56 4.97 -5.10 -6.85
C ILE A 56 5.61 -5.78 -8.07
N ASN A 57 4.94 -5.76 -9.23
CA ASN A 57 5.45 -6.39 -10.44
C ASN A 57 6.71 -5.69 -10.98
N ILE A 58 6.72 -4.35 -11.00
CA ILE A 58 7.87 -3.55 -11.44
C ILE A 58 9.08 -3.83 -10.53
N LEU A 59 8.87 -3.81 -9.21
CA LEU A 59 9.91 -4.09 -8.22
C LEU A 59 10.47 -5.52 -8.35
N ASN A 60 9.60 -6.53 -8.45
CA ASN A 60 10.04 -7.92 -8.62
C ASN A 60 10.77 -8.14 -9.95
N GLN A 61 10.35 -7.48 -11.03
CA GLN A 61 11.06 -7.54 -12.30
C GLN A 61 12.49 -7.02 -12.15
N TYR A 62 12.66 -5.85 -11.52
CA TYR A 62 13.99 -5.30 -11.27
C TYR A 62 14.84 -6.22 -10.37
N LYS A 63 14.27 -6.71 -9.27
CA LYS A 63 14.94 -7.62 -8.33
C LYS A 63 15.56 -8.83 -9.02
N ASN A 64 14.83 -9.40 -9.97
CA ASN A 64 15.25 -10.58 -10.74
C ASN A 64 16.32 -10.26 -11.80
N GLN A 65 16.57 -8.99 -12.12
CA GLN A 65 17.52 -8.54 -13.14
C GLN A 65 18.83 -8.01 -12.54
N THR A 66 18.78 -7.45 -11.33
CA THR A 66 19.98 -6.97 -10.65
C THR A 66 20.76 -8.11 -9.99
N SER A 67 22.07 -7.91 -9.82
CA SER A 67 22.94 -8.78 -9.00
C SER A 67 23.40 -8.08 -7.72
N ASN A 68 22.99 -6.82 -7.53
CA ASN A 68 23.36 -6.03 -6.37
C ASN A 68 22.45 -6.38 -5.18
N LYS A 69 23.02 -7.14 -4.23
CA LYS A 69 22.32 -7.58 -3.03
C LYS A 69 21.72 -6.44 -2.22
N THR A 70 22.40 -5.30 -2.11
CA THR A 70 21.87 -4.14 -1.37
C THR A 70 20.58 -3.62 -1.99
N TYR A 71 20.49 -3.63 -3.32
CA TYR A 71 19.27 -3.22 -4.01
C TYR A 71 18.18 -4.30 -3.94
N GLN A 72 18.55 -5.58 -4.04
CA GLN A 72 17.60 -6.68 -3.89
C GLN A 72 16.95 -6.69 -2.51
N GLU A 73 17.75 -6.58 -1.45
CA GLU A 73 17.28 -6.59 -0.07
C GLU A 73 16.39 -5.39 0.23
N TYR A 74 16.75 -4.19 -0.24
CA TYR A 74 15.87 -3.02 -0.11
C TYR A 74 14.55 -3.21 -0.88
N VAL A 75 14.61 -3.71 -2.11
CA VAL A 75 13.41 -3.99 -2.92
C VAL A 75 12.53 -5.07 -2.29
N ASP A 76 13.11 -6.07 -1.62
CA ASP A 76 12.35 -7.08 -0.89
C ASP A 76 11.56 -6.49 0.28
N ILE A 77 12.14 -5.53 1.02
CA ILE A 77 11.44 -4.81 2.10
C ILE A 77 10.24 -4.06 1.53
N GLU A 78 10.43 -3.32 0.43
CA GLU A 78 9.35 -2.54 -0.21
C GLU A 78 8.26 -3.44 -0.80
N VAL A 79 8.63 -4.56 -1.43
CA VAL A 79 7.65 -5.54 -1.92
C VAL A 79 6.83 -6.12 -0.77
N ASN A 80 7.45 -6.42 0.38
CA ASN A 80 6.73 -6.93 1.55
C ASN A 80 5.75 -5.89 2.11
N ARG A 81 6.16 -4.62 2.19
CA ARG A 81 5.28 -3.50 2.58
C ARG A 81 4.05 -3.44 1.68
N LEU A 82 4.26 -3.39 0.37
CA LEU A 82 3.19 -3.32 -0.64
C LEU A 82 2.28 -4.56 -0.61
N ILE A 83 2.81 -5.75 -0.33
CA ILE A 83 1.97 -6.96 -0.15
C ILE A 83 1.01 -6.79 1.03
N TYR A 84 1.46 -6.21 2.14
CA TYR A 84 0.59 -5.96 3.30
C TYR A 84 -0.40 -4.83 3.04
N GLU A 85 -0.01 -3.75 2.36
CA GLU A 85 -0.94 -2.68 1.95
C GLU A 85 -2.02 -3.20 1.00
N LYS A 86 -1.63 -4.02 0.03
CA LYS A 86 -2.57 -4.72 -0.84
C LYS A 86 -3.54 -5.57 -0.03
N ARG A 87 -3.06 -6.35 0.95
CA ARG A 87 -3.94 -7.16 1.81
C ARG A 87 -4.91 -6.28 2.60
N SER A 88 -4.48 -5.10 3.03
CA SER A 88 -5.36 -4.12 3.71
C SER A 88 -6.51 -3.69 2.80
N ALA A 89 -6.23 -3.36 1.53
CA ALA A 89 -7.26 -3.04 0.54
C ALA A 89 -8.20 -4.23 0.24
N GLU A 90 -7.67 -5.46 0.18
CA GLU A 90 -8.50 -6.67 0.03
C GLU A 90 -9.48 -6.87 1.20
N LEU A 91 -9.03 -6.62 2.44
CA LEU A 91 -9.90 -6.69 3.61
C LEU A 91 -11.03 -5.65 3.54
N THR A 92 -10.75 -4.45 3.03
CA THR A 92 -11.79 -3.43 2.77
C THR A 92 -12.80 -3.91 1.72
N LEU A 93 -12.34 -4.56 0.64
CA LEU A 93 -13.23 -5.17 -0.34
C LEU A 93 -14.10 -6.29 0.26
N GLU A 94 -13.53 -7.13 1.13
CA GLU A 94 -14.28 -8.15 1.86
C GLU A 94 -15.39 -7.54 2.74
N ILE A 95 -15.11 -6.43 3.43
CA ILE A 95 -16.13 -5.68 4.20
C ILE A 95 -17.22 -5.13 3.28
N CYS A 96 -16.84 -4.54 2.15
CA CYS A 96 -17.81 -4.00 1.19
C CYS A 96 -18.74 -5.10 0.65
N ASP A 97 -18.21 -6.28 0.36
CA ASP A 97 -18.99 -7.45 -0.07
C ASP A 97 -19.97 -7.93 1.01
N LEU A 98 -19.56 -7.95 2.29
CA LEU A 98 -20.44 -8.29 3.41
C LEU A 98 -21.61 -7.31 3.52
N TRP A 99 -21.36 -6.01 3.38
CA TRP A 99 -22.42 -5.01 3.40
C TRP A 99 -23.34 -5.10 2.19
N LYS A 100 -22.79 -5.42 1.02
CA LYS A 100 -23.59 -5.68 -0.18
C LYS A 100 -24.55 -6.85 0.03
N LYS A 101 -24.05 -7.97 0.54
CA LYS A 101 -24.85 -9.17 0.86
C LYS A 101 -25.90 -8.91 1.94
N ALA A 102 -25.58 -8.08 2.93
CA ALA A 102 -26.55 -7.66 3.94
C ALA A 102 -27.69 -6.83 3.33
N LYS A 103 -27.36 -5.91 2.42
CA LYS A 103 -28.32 -5.05 1.72
C LYS A 103 -29.21 -5.83 0.75
N THR A 104 -28.69 -6.86 0.09
CA THR A 104 -29.46 -7.73 -0.83
C THR A 104 -30.25 -8.83 -0.11
N GLY A 105 -30.08 -8.99 1.21
CA GLY A 105 -30.72 -10.04 2.01
C GLY A 105 -30.07 -11.41 1.88
N GLU A 106 -28.93 -11.52 1.19
CA GLU A 106 -28.11 -12.75 1.09
C GLU A 106 -27.40 -13.10 2.41
N LEU A 107 -27.21 -12.11 3.29
CA LEU A 107 -26.60 -12.29 4.60
C LEU A 107 -27.41 -11.52 5.66
N ASN A 108 -27.59 -12.09 6.85
CA ASN A 108 -28.23 -11.37 7.95
C ASN A 108 -27.33 -10.18 8.38
N PRO A 109 -27.89 -8.97 8.61
CA PRO A 109 -27.09 -7.81 9.03
C PRO A 109 -26.26 -8.01 10.31
N TYR A 110 -26.73 -8.80 11.27
CA TYR A 110 -25.99 -9.12 12.49
C TYR A 110 -24.79 -10.06 12.21
N ASP A 111 -24.97 -11.03 11.31
CA ASP A 111 -23.88 -11.91 10.87
C ASP A 111 -22.83 -11.13 10.08
N ALA A 112 -23.28 -10.22 9.20
CA ALA A 112 -22.40 -9.29 8.48
C ALA A 112 -21.58 -8.44 9.46
N LEU A 113 -22.22 -7.84 10.46
CA LEU A 113 -21.54 -7.04 11.49
C LEU A 113 -20.51 -7.87 12.28
N SER A 114 -20.83 -9.12 12.63
CA SER A 114 -19.88 -10.02 13.33
C SER A 114 -18.63 -10.27 12.48
N LYS A 115 -18.82 -10.61 11.19
CA LYS A 115 -17.70 -10.84 10.27
C LYS A 115 -16.88 -9.59 10.01
N VAL A 116 -17.51 -8.42 9.91
CA VAL A 116 -16.81 -7.13 9.79
C VAL A 116 -15.91 -6.88 11.01
N LYS A 117 -16.35 -7.21 12.23
CA LYS A 117 -15.50 -7.11 13.42
C LYS A 117 -14.27 -8.02 13.34
N GLU A 118 -14.43 -9.25 12.86
CA GLU A 118 -13.32 -10.17 12.64
C GLU A 118 -12.32 -9.63 11.60
N ILE A 119 -12.82 -9.09 10.49
CA ILE A 119 -11.99 -8.47 9.45
C ILE A 119 -11.27 -7.22 9.95
N ASN A 120 -11.91 -6.40 10.79
CA ASN A 120 -11.26 -5.23 11.40
C ASN A 120 -10.09 -5.62 12.32
N ASN A 121 -10.21 -6.74 13.04
CA ASN A 121 -9.08 -7.26 13.83
C ASN A 121 -7.93 -7.68 12.91
N GLN A 122 -8.22 -8.39 11.81
CA GLN A 122 -7.21 -8.73 10.80
C GLN A 122 -6.56 -7.50 10.17
N SER A 123 -7.36 -6.45 9.91
CA SER A 123 -6.87 -5.19 9.35
C SER A 123 -5.87 -4.51 10.29
N THR A 124 -6.11 -4.57 11.60
CA THR A 124 -5.17 -4.08 12.61
C THR A 124 -3.85 -4.84 12.56
N GLU A 125 -3.90 -6.18 12.48
CA GLU A 125 -2.69 -7.01 12.36
C GLU A 125 -1.92 -6.74 11.07
N VAL A 126 -2.61 -6.57 9.94
CA VAL A 126 -2.00 -6.26 8.64
C VAL A 126 -1.35 -4.87 8.66
N ASN A 127 -2.02 -3.86 9.19
CA ASN A 127 -1.46 -2.50 9.30
C ASN A 127 -0.22 -2.46 10.21
N ASN A 128 -0.18 -3.28 11.27
CA ASN A 128 1.02 -3.43 12.09
C ASN A 128 2.20 -4.01 11.28
N LYS A 129 1.95 -4.90 10.33
CA LYS A 129 2.98 -5.44 9.44
C LYS A 129 3.47 -4.40 8.43
N VAL A 130 2.58 -3.58 7.87
CA VAL A 130 2.97 -2.42 7.05
C VAL A 130 3.95 -1.52 7.82
N ASN A 131 3.58 -1.12 9.04
CA ASN A 131 4.43 -0.28 9.88
C ASN A 131 5.77 -0.96 10.24
N THR A 132 5.76 -2.28 10.43
CA THR A 132 6.99 -3.05 10.67
C THR A 132 7.93 -2.97 9.47
N GLU A 133 7.42 -3.13 8.24
CA GLU A 133 8.25 -3.02 7.05
C GLU A 133 8.76 -1.60 6.79
N LYS A 134 7.96 -0.56 7.11
CA LYS A 134 8.44 0.84 7.10
C LYS A 134 9.63 1.04 8.05
N ILE A 135 9.54 0.51 9.27
CA ILE A 135 10.65 0.53 10.23
C ILE A 135 11.85 -0.27 9.72
N ASN A 136 11.62 -1.41 9.05
CA ASN A 136 12.71 -2.18 8.44
C ASN A 136 13.41 -1.39 7.33
N ALA A 137 12.68 -0.65 6.49
CA ALA A 137 13.23 0.20 5.44
C ALA A 137 14.14 1.29 6.04
N ILE A 138 13.64 2.03 7.05
CA ILE A 138 14.42 3.07 7.77
C ILE A 138 15.72 2.46 8.33
N ASN A 139 15.61 1.37 9.10
CA ASN A 139 16.77 0.69 9.69
C ASN A 139 17.76 0.17 8.63
N TYR A 140 17.26 -0.21 7.46
CA TYR A 140 18.09 -0.67 6.35
C TYR A 140 18.85 0.49 5.71
N LEU A 141 18.19 1.63 5.49
CA LEU A 141 18.77 2.84 4.91
C LEU A 141 19.82 3.46 5.84
N GLU A 142 19.61 3.46 7.15
CA GLU A 142 20.61 3.89 8.14
C GLU A 142 21.93 3.09 8.02
N LYS A 143 21.82 1.77 7.78
CA LYS A 143 22.98 0.88 7.60
C LYS A 143 23.62 1.02 6.22
N HIS A 144 22.92 1.62 5.25
CA HIS A 144 23.36 1.79 3.87
C HIS A 144 23.32 3.26 3.43
N PRO A 145 24.17 4.15 3.98
CA PRO A 145 24.07 5.60 3.78
C PRO A 145 24.20 6.05 2.32
N ASN A 146 24.90 5.29 1.46
CA ASN A 146 24.99 5.58 0.03
C ASN A 146 23.67 5.34 -0.71
N LEU A 147 22.92 4.32 -0.29
CA LEU A 147 21.57 4.04 -0.80
C LEU A 147 20.63 5.12 -0.30
N ASN A 148 20.64 5.42 1.01
CA ASN A 148 19.83 6.48 1.60
C ASN A 148 20.03 7.81 0.86
N LYS A 149 21.28 8.26 0.71
CA LYS A 149 21.59 9.46 -0.07
C LYS A 149 21.05 9.40 -1.50
N THR A 150 21.12 8.23 -2.15
CA THR A 150 20.58 8.08 -3.51
C THR A 150 19.06 8.26 -3.55
N LEU A 151 18.32 7.76 -2.55
CA LEU A 151 16.87 7.97 -2.45
C LEU A 151 16.55 9.44 -2.16
N THR A 152 17.25 10.06 -1.21
CA THR A 152 17.12 11.49 -0.91
C THR A 152 17.39 12.36 -2.14
N ASP A 153 18.46 12.08 -2.89
CA ASP A 153 18.82 12.81 -4.12
C ASP A 153 17.75 12.65 -5.22
N LEU A 154 16.96 11.57 -5.19
CA LEU A 154 15.83 11.32 -6.10
C LEU A 154 14.51 11.92 -5.61
N GLY A 155 14.48 12.54 -4.42
CA GLY A 155 13.27 13.05 -3.78
C GLY A 155 12.32 11.93 -3.38
N ILE A 156 12.87 10.80 -2.94
CA ILE A 156 12.12 9.62 -2.50
C ILE A 156 12.31 9.50 -1.00
N ASP A 157 11.21 9.47 -0.26
CA ASP A 157 11.22 9.25 1.18
C ASP A 157 11.36 7.76 1.53
N GLU A 158 11.67 7.48 2.79
CA GLU A 158 11.94 6.16 3.38
C GLU A 158 10.78 5.16 3.31
N ASP A 159 9.56 5.63 3.04
CA ASP A 159 8.37 4.83 2.78
C ASP A 159 7.69 5.21 1.45
N PHE A 160 8.45 5.82 0.53
CA PHE A 160 8.00 6.41 -0.74
C PHE A 160 6.96 7.53 -0.63
N ASN A 161 6.53 7.90 0.58
CA ASN A 161 5.47 8.86 0.78
C ASN A 161 6.04 10.28 0.86
N THR A 162 5.66 11.15 -0.08
CA THR A 162 5.99 12.59 0.02
C THR A 162 4.99 13.36 0.91
N TYR A 163 4.01 12.65 1.49
CA TYR A 163 3.01 13.19 2.39
C TYR A 163 2.98 12.38 3.70
N GLU A 164 3.41 13.00 4.80
CA GLU A 164 3.15 12.51 6.15
C GLU A 164 1.63 12.47 6.40
N LEU A 165 0.99 11.35 6.05
CA LEU A 165 -0.25 10.95 6.71
C LEU A 165 0.14 10.41 8.08
N ASP A 166 -0.02 11.22 9.13
CA ASP A 166 0.09 10.83 10.54
C ASP A 166 -0.36 9.38 10.76
N GLY A 167 0.60 8.44 10.77
CA GLY A 167 0.54 7.08 11.31
C GLY A 167 -0.67 6.21 10.97
N GLY A 168 -1.41 6.48 9.89
CA GLY A 168 -2.67 5.79 9.63
C GLY A 168 -2.88 5.55 8.15
N GLY A 169 -2.45 4.38 7.67
CA GLY A 169 -2.99 3.78 6.45
C GLY A 169 -4.52 3.82 6.47
N PRO A 170 -5.20 3.62 5.31
CA PRO A 170 -6.63 3.84 5.16
C PRO A 170 -7.42 3.11 6.25
N ASN A 171 -7.78 3.86 7.28
CA ASN A 171 -8.53 3.38 8.40
C ASN A 171 -9.98 3.36 7.93
N ILE A 172 -10.63 2.19 7.96
CA ILE A 172 -12.03 1.99 7.53
C ILE A 172 -13.00 2.93 8.29
N SER A 173 -12.56 3.57 9.37
CA SER A 173 -13.28 4.67 10.03
C SER A 173 -13.40 5.96 9.20
N LYS A 174 -12.73 6.08 8.05
CA LYS A 174 -12.83 7.24 7.15
C LYS A 174 -14.02 7.19 6.19
N PHE A 175 -14.61 6.02 5.93
CA PHE A 175 -15.74 5.92 5.00
C PHE A 175 -17.06 5.99 5.75
N ASN A 176 -17.69 7.16 5.73
CA ASN A 176 -19.12 7.27 5.98
C ASN A 176 -19.87 6.71 4.76
N ILE A 177 -19.97 5.38 4.66
CA ILE A 177 -20.75 4.70 3.62
C ILE A 177 -22.22 4.90 3.95
N TYR A 178 -22.95 5.63 3.10
CA TYR A 178 -24.40 5.73 3.24
C TYR A 178 -25.07 4.48 2.66
N TYR A 179 -26.01 3.93 3.43
CA TYR A 179 -26.81 2.75 3.10
C TYR A 179 -27.96 3.06 2.16
#